data_AF-A0A1E1F3L0-F1
#
_entry.id   AF-A0A1E1F3L0-F1
#
_cell.length_a   1.000
_cell.length_b   1.000
_cell.length_c   1.000
_cell.angle_alpha   90.00
_cell.angle_beta   90.00
_cell.angle_gamma   90.00
#
_symmetry.space_group_name_H-M   'P 1'
#
loop_
_entity.id
_entity.type
_entity.pdbx_description
1 polymer ?
#
loop_
_entity_poly.entity_id
_entity_poly.type
_entity_poly.pdbx_seq_one_letter_code
_entity_poly.pdbx_strand_id
1 'polypeptide(L)'
;MTASISIGSDSNGNPVLVDVEELLATRLLVQGNSGSGKSHLLRRLLEESAALVQQVVIDPEGDFVTLADEYGHVVIDAGDYNEREIVKMAARIREHRASVVLSLESLELEAQMKCAATFLSTLFDAPRDHWYPALVVVDEAQMFAPVAAGDVSDEARRLSLAAMTNLMCRGRKRGLAGVIATQRLAKLAKNVAAEASNFLMGRTFLDIDMARAADLLGMERRQAEQIRDLERGRFLALGPAICRRPVAVKIGSVKTSTRGGTHKLMPPPVAATEDLQELLFAQGEEESPLPAPPPRPEPAPLPAEEVMRALAAAPSAKPVEPEFDMGESDGVIVEVLEEIVADLGEAQPSVATLYQDFTVRCRMKGLKRAPIDLPAFRKRFAMAQAGMADAADPRWDDALRAAEPLPEDMLAPFLLIARAAMHGLPCPGDAELARAYGTSSPGRVRRLIDYMERQGVIVARTDFGGRRSIGVPQLGLSTAAAEG
;
A
#
# COMPACT_ATOMS: atom_id res chain seq x y z
N MET A 1 -9.95 37.21 19.79
CA MET A 1 -8.62 37.03 19.17
C MET A 1 -8.87 36.35 17.84
N THR A 2 -8.46 36.92 16.72
CA THR A 2 -8.57 36.26 15.41
C THR A 2 -7.53 35.14 15.37
N ALA A 3 -7.95 33.89 15.23
CA ALA A 3 -7.06 32.72 15.13
C ALA A 3 -6.39 32.67 13.74
N SER A 4 -5.64 33.71 13.38
CA SER A 4 -4.98 33.84 12.08
C SER A 4 -3.52 33.41 12.17
N ILE A 5 -3.08 32.62 11.19
CA ILE A 5 -1.68 32.16 11.05
C ILE A 5 -1.04 32.79 9.82
N SER A 6 0.28 33.02 9.84
CA SER A 6 1.00 33.55 8.67
C SER A 6 1.66 32.42 7.88
N ILE A 7 1.23 32.20 6.64
CA ILE A 7 1.80 31.14 5.78
C ILE A 7 3.00 31.61 4.96
N GLY A 8 3.21 32.92 4.85
CA GLY A 8 4.24 33.49 4.00
C GLY A 8 4.04 34.97 3.71
N SER A 9 4.63 35.45 2.61
CA SER A 9 4.54 36.84 2.19
C SER A 9 4.05 36.99 0.74
N ASP A 10 3.32 38.06 0.45
CA ASP A 10 2.95 38.43 -0.92
C ASP A 10 4.16 39.02 -1.69
N SER A 11 3.93 39.47 -2.93
CA SER A 11 4.95 40.11 -3.78
C SER A 11 5.50 41.43 -3.22
N ASN A 12 4.77 42.07 -2.31
CA ASN A 12 5.15 43.33 -1.66
C ASN A 12 5.80 43.09 -0.29
N GLY A 13 5.95 41.83 0.13
CA GLY A 13 6.49 41.45 1.43
C GLY A 13 5.48 41.52 2.58
N ASN A 14 4.20 41.77 2.31
CA ASN A 14 3.17 41.76 3.34
C ASN A 14 2.86 40.31 3.76
N PRO A 15 2.59 40.05 5.04
CA PRO A 15 2.22 38.71 5.50
C PRO A 15 0.89 38.29 4.88
N VAL A 16 0.84 37.04 4.39
CA VAL A 16 -0.40 36.40 3.93
C VAL A 16 -0.92 35.54 5.06
N LEU A 17 -2.08 35.94 5.58
CA LEU A 17 -2.71 35.30 6.73
C LEU A 17 -3.75 34.28 6.30
N VAL A 18 -3.89 33.21 7.08
CA VAL A 18 -4.98 32.24 6.98
C VAL A 18 -5.78 32.28 8.28
N ASP A 19 -7.08 32.54 8.18
CA ASP A 19 -8.01 32.44 9.30
C ASP A 19 -8.32 30.97 9.56
N VAL A 20 -7.85 30.44 10.70
CA VAL A 20 -8.01 29.02 11.05
C VAL A 20 -9.48 28.69 11.35
N GLU A 21 -10.26 29.61 11.91
CA GLU A 21 -11.69 29.39 12.17
C GLU A 21 -12.48 29.30 10.86
N GLU A 22 -12.22 30.20 9.93
CA GLU A 22 -12.83 30.15 8.60
C GLU A 22 -12.36 28.89 7.84
N LEU A 23 -11.08 28.53 7.94
CA LEU A 23 -10.51 27.32 7.34
C LEU A 23 -11.22 26.05 7.81
N LEU A 24 -11.55 25.97 9.10
CA LEU A 24 -12.29 24.85 9.68
C LEU A 24 -13.70 24.70 9.07
N ALA A 25 -14.30 25.80 8.63
CA ALA A 25 -15.60 25.79 7.96
C ALA A 25 -15.50 25.55 6.44
N THR A 26 -14.38 25.91 5.82
CA THR A 26 -14.30 26.07 4.35
C THR A 26 -13.31 25.14 3.66
N ARG A 27 -12.46 24.44 4.42
CA ARG A 27 -11.50 23.40 3.95
C ARG A 27 -10.47 23.94 2.95
N LEU A 28 -9.40 23.18 2.72
CA LEU A 28 -8.31 23.61 1.85
C LEU A 28 -7.91 22.51 0.89
N LEU A 29 -7.68 22.90 -0.36
CA LEU A 29 -7.02 22.09 -1.36
C LEU A 29 -5.67 22.70 -1.69
N VAL A 30 -4.61 21.90 -1.57
CA VAL A 30 -3.25 22.25 -1.96
C VAL A 30 -2.86 21.42 -3.18
N GLN A 31 -2.40 22.08 -4.23
CA GLN A 31 -1.90 21.41 -5.43
C GLN A 31 -0.47 21.85 -5.71
N GLY A 32 0.38 20.93 -6.14
CA GLY A 32 1.68 21.26 -6.71
C GLY A 32 2.46 20.02 -7.09
N ASN A 33 3.19 20.06 -8.20
CA ASN A 33 4.02 18.93 -8.65
C ASN A 33 5.15 18.63 -7.65
N SER A 34 5.78 17.45 -7.77
CA SER A 34 6.99 17.13 -7.02
C SER A 34 8.02 18.26 -7.09
N GLY A 35 8.60 18.61 -5.93
CA GLY A 35 9.55 19.72 -5.80
C GLY A 35 8.95 21.13 -5.85
N SER A 36 7.62 21.30 -5.93
CA SER A 36 6.96 22.62 -5.86
C SER A 36 7.02 23.27 -4.47
N GLY A 37 7.24 22.49 -3.42
CA GLY A 37 7.20 22.94 -2.02
C GLY A 37 5.88 22.64 -1.29
N LYS A 38 5.07 21.70 -1.81
CA LYS A 38 3.79 21.27 -1.21
C LYS A 38 3.94 20.78 0.24
N SER A 39 4.83 19.82 0.51
CA SER A 39 5.07 19.32 1.88
C SER A 39 5.61 20.42 2.81
N HIS A 40 6.42 21.35 2.27
CA HIS A 40 6.91 22.53 3.00
C HIS A 40 5.78 23.48 3.37
N LEU A 41 4.83 23.72 2.46
CA LEU A 41 3.62 24.50 2.71
C LEU A 41 2.71 23.85 3.76
N LEU A 42 2.43 22.55 3.64
CA LEU A 42 1.65 21.82 4.63
C LEU A 42 2.30 21.89 6.01
N ARG A 43 3.62 21.72 6.08
CA ARG A 43 4.37 21.85 7.31
C ARG A 43 4.24 23.26 7.89
N ARG A 44 4.42 24.32 7.08
CA ARG A 44 4.22 25.70 7.53
C ARG A 44 2.82 25.91 8.12
N LEU A 45 1.78 25.38 7.46
CA LEU A 45 0.41 25.45 7.95
C LEU A 45 0.24 24.72 9.30
N LEU A 46 0.78 23.51 9.41
CA LEU A 46 0.73 22.68 10.62
C LEU A 46 1.48 23.32 11.78
N GLU A 47 2.71 23.78 11.57
CA GLU A 47 3.52 24.41 12.60
C GLU A 47 2.86 25.66 13.18
N GLU A 48 2.33 26.53 12.31
CA GLU A 48 1.72 27.78 12.76
C GLU A 48 0.36 27.57 13.43
N SER A 49 -0.35 26.48 13.13
CA SER A 49 -1.65 26.17 13.72
C SER A 49 -1.61 25.16 14.87
N ALA A 50 -0.43 24.61 15.21
CA ALA A 50 -0.31 23.52 16.18
C ALA A 50 -0.85 23.87 17.58
N ALA A 51 -0.67 25.11 18.02
CA ALA A 51 -1.19 25.59 19.30
C ALA A 51 -2.67 25.98 19.27
N LEU A 52 -3.29 26.05 18.09
CA LEU A 52 -4.63 26.60 17.89
C LEU A 52 -5.70 25.50 17.75
N VAL A 53 -5.36 24.38 17.11
CA VAL A 53 -6.34 23.34 16.75
C VAL A 53 -5.70 21.95 16.78
N GLN A 54 -6.50 20.93 17.11
CA GLN A 54 -6.07 19.54 16.97
C GLN A 54 -5.72 19.24 15.52
N GLN A 55 -4.62 18.54 15.29
CA GLN A 55 -4.16 18.18 13.94
C GLN A 55 -4.10 16.67 13.79
N VAL A 56 -4.64 16.18 12.68
CA VAL A 56 -4.55 14.78 12.27
C VAL A 56 -3.91 14.77 10.89
N VAL A 57 -2.72 14.17 10.77
CA VAL A 57 -2.01 14.05 9.50
C VAL A 57 -2.07 12.60 9.01
N ILE A 58 -2.57 12.38 7.80
CA ILE A 58 -2.48 11.13 7.07
C ILE A 58 -1.29 11.24 6.13
N ASP A 59 -0.23 10.50 6.43
CA ASP A 59 1.10 10.69 5.85
C ASP A 59 1.58 9.40 5.16
N PRO A 60 1.35 9.25 3.84
CA PRO A 60 1.75 8.05 3.12
C PRO A 60 3.26 7.95 2.87
N GLU A 61 4.01 9.06 2.97
CA GLU A 61 5.45 9.10 2.67
C GLU A 61 6.32 9.29 3.92
N GLY A 62 5.73 9.42 5.12
CA GLY A 62 6.46 9.57 6.38
C GLY A 62 7.15 10.94 6.55
N ASP A 63 6.77 11.94 5.74
CA ASP A 63 7.41 13.24 5.71
C ASP A 63 7.24 14.00 7.04
N PHE A 64 6.11 13.85 7.73
CA PHE A 64 5.65 14.74 8.80
C PHE A 64 5.93 14.24 10.22
N VAL A 65 6.57 13.08 10.39
CA VAL A 65 6.82 12.47 11.72
C VAL A 65 7.60 13.36 12.69
N THR A 66 8.43 14.28 12.18
CA THR A 66 9.22 15.23 12.98
C THR A 66 8.41 16.35 13.61
N LEU A 67 7.11 16.47 13.31
CA LEU A 67 6.21 17.34 14.07
C LEU A 67 6.11 16.91 15.54
N ALA A 68 6.29 15.61 15.82
CA ALA A 68 6.32 15.08 17.18
C ALA A 68 7.45 15.68 18.04
N ASP A 69 8.60 15.94 17.40
CA ASP A 69 9.81 16.39 18.07
C ASP A 69 9.68 17.82 18.62
N GLU A 70 8.85 18.68 18.01
CA GLU A 70 8.69 20.10 18.36
C GLU A 70 7.28 20.46 18.88
N TYR A 71 6.23 19.79 18.38
CA TYR A 71 4.83 20.20 18.60
C TYR A 71 3.99 19.17 19.36
N GLY A 72 4.59 18.05 19.79
CA GLY A 72 3.94 17.05 20.64
C GLY A 72 2.91 16.18 19.92
N HIS A 73 2.97 16.09 18.59
CA HIS A 73 2.18 15.12 17.83
C HIS A 73 2.55 13.69 18.24
N VAL A 74 1.55 12.84 18.40
CA VAL A 74 1.75 11.40 18.54
C VAL A 74 2.02 10.81 17.16
N VAL A 75 3.06 9.99 17.02
CA VAL A 75 3.32 9.26 15.76
C VAL A 75 2.75 7.84 15.90
N ILE A 76 1.93 7.46 14.94
CA ILE A 76 1.47 6.08 14.75
C ILE A 76 2.09 5.59 13.45
N ASP A 77 3.07 4.70 13.54
CA ASP A 77 3.51 3.90 12.39
C ASP A 77 2.48 2.79 12.17
N ALA A 78 1.69 2.90 11.11
CA ALA A 78 0.57 2.00 10.89
C ALA A 78 1.00 0.54 10.61
N GLY A 79 2.25 0.32 10.16
CA GLY A 79 2.80 -1.02 9.91
C GLY A 79 2.94 -1.87 11.17
N ASP A 80 3.05 -1.24 12.34
CA ASP A 80 3.25 -1.91 13.62
C ASP A 80 1.96 -2.43 14.26
N TYR A 81 0.79 -2.07 13.72
CA TYR A 81 -0.50 -2.31 14.35
C TYR A 81 -1.49 -2.99 13.43
N ASN A 82 -2.35 -3.83 14.01
CA ASN A 82 -3.49 -4.36 13.28
C ASN A 82 -4.68 -3.38 13.26
N GLU A 83 -5.67 -3.65 12.40
CA GLU A 83 -6.84 -2.80 12.20
C GLU A 83 -7.60 -2.46 13.50
N ARG A 84 -7.75 -3.44 14.41
CA ARG A 84 -8.46 -3.22 15.68
C ARG A 84 -7.73 -2.25 16.59
N GLU A 85 -6.40 -2.27 16.57
CA GLU A 85 -5.56 -1.34 17.31
C GLU A 85 -5.63 0.06 16.70
N ILE A 86 -5.58 0.17 15.37
CA ILE A 86 -5.76 1.43 14.63
C ILE A 86 -7.10 2.10 15.02
N VAL A 87 -8.20 1.34 15.05
CA VAL A 87 -9.52 1.84 15.49
C VAL A 87 -9.47 2.35 16.93
N LYS A 88 -8.89 1.56 17.86
CA LYS A 88 -8.78 1.97 19.27
C LYS A 88 -7.97 3.25 19.44
N MET A 89 -6.86 3.38 18.71
CA MET A 89 -6.01 4.57 18.76
C MET A 89 -6.72 5.79 18.17
N ALA A 90 -7.38 5.65 17.01
CA ALA A 90 -8.17 6.72 16.40
C ALA A 90 -9.27 7.23 17.35
N ALA A 91 -9.98 6.33 18.01
CA ALA A 91 -11.02 6.68 18.99
C ALA A 91 -10.44 7.47 20.17
N ARG A 92 -9.31 7.04 20.73
CA ARG A 92 -8.61 7.73 21.84
C ARG A 92 -8.07 9.09 21.43
N ILE A 93 -7.49 9.20 20.24
CA ILE A 93 -7.02 10.48 19.67
C ILE A 93 -8.18 11.47 19.58
N ARG A 94 -9.34 10.99 19.13
CA ARG A 94 -10.53 11.83 19.01
C ARG A 94 -11.08 12.28 20.36
N GLU A 95 -11.14 11.36 21.32
CA GLU A 95 -11.61 11.60 22.69
C GLU A 95 -10.69 12.58 23.45
N HIS A 96 -9.38 12.35 23.40
CA HIS A 96 -8.40 13.13 24.17
C HIS A 96 -7.84 14.34 23.42
N ARG A 97 -8.27 14.56 22.17
CA ARG A 97 -7.86 15.68 21.32
C ARG A 97 -6.34 15.76 21.08
N ALA A 98 -5.64 14.64 21.13
CA ALA A 98 -4.22 14.58 20.82
C ALA A 98 -3.99 14.86 19.32
N SER A 99 -3.00 15.67 18.98
CA SER A 99 -2.55 15.78 17.59
C SER A 99 -1.77 14.53 17.20
N VAL A 100 -1.94 14.06 15.96
CA VAL A 100 -1.37 12.79 15.50
C VAL A 100 -0.82 12.90 14.08
N VAL A 101 0.28 12.18 13.82
CA VAL A 101 0.74 11.81 12.48
C VAL A 101 0.57 10.30 12.32
N LEU A 102 -0.33 9.90 11.43
CA LEU A 102 -0.49 8.52 11.01
C LEU A 102 0.44 8.29 9.81
N SER A 103 1.61 7.72 10.08
CA SER A 103 2.56 7.31 9.04
C SER A 103 2.10 6.00 8.41
N LEU A 104 2.01 5.98 7.08
CA LEU A 104 1.66 4.79 6.30
C LEU A 104 2.84 4.31 5.43
N GLU A 105 4.03 4.90 5.57
CA GLU A 105 5.22 4.63 4.76
C GLU A 105 5.60 3.13 4.73
N SER A 106 5.41 2.44 5.86
CA SER A 106 5.71 1.01 6.04
C SER A 106 4.67 0.08 5.38
N LEU A 107 3.53 0.60 4.94
CA LEU A 107 2.44 -0.15 4.34
C LEU A 107 2.44 -0.05 2.81
N GLU A 108 2.07 -1.14 2.16
CA GLU A 108 1.76 -1.14 0.73
C GLU A 108 0.47 -0.35 0.41
N LEU A 109 0.34 0.14 -0.82
CA LEU A 109 -0.74 1.04 -1.26
C LEU A 109 -2.15 0.60 -0.84
N GLU A 110 -2.52 -0.67 -1.05
CA GLU A 110 -3.85 -1.15 -0.66
C GLU A 110 -4.06 -1.10 0.86
N ALA A 111 -3.03 -1.46 1.65
CA ALA A 111 -3.06 -1.38 3.10
C ALA A 111 -3.08 0.08 3.59
N GLN A 112 -2.35 0.99 2.93
CA GLN A 112 -2.43 2.44 3.19
C GLN A 112 -3.87 2.93 3.04
N MET A 113 -4.53 2.56 1.93
CA MET A 113 -5.91 2.97 1.65
C MET A 113 -6.89 2.44 2.70
N LYS A 114 -6.81 1.15 3.06
CA LYS A 114 -7.68 0.54 4.09
C LYS A 114 -7.43 1.14 5.47
N CYS A 115 -6.17 1.35 5.85
CA CYS A 115 -5.80 1.93 7.14
C CYS A 115 -6.30 3.38 7.26
N ALA A 116 -6.02 4.23 6.26
CA ALA A 116 -6.50 5.61 6.21
C ALA A 116 -8.04 5.66 6.26
N ALA A 117 -8.73 4.81 5.49
CA ALA A 117 -10.19 4.73 5.48
C ALA A 117 -10.75 4.40 6.87
N THR A 118 -10.18 3.38 7.52
CA THR A 118 -10.58 2.92 8.86
C THR A 118 -10.35 4.01 9.90
N PHE A 119 -9.17 4.64 9.87
CA PHE A 119 -8.80 5.70 10.80
C PHE A 119 -9.73 6.92 10.65
N LEU A 120 -9.90 7.42 9.42
CA LEU A 120 -10.78 8.55 9.11
C LEU A 120 -12.24 8.25 9.44
N SER A 121 -12.73 7.05 9.16
CA SER A 121 -14.11 6.66 9.47
C SER A 121 -14.33 6.60 10.98
N THR A 122 -13.35 6.10 11.74
CA THR A 122 -13.41 6.08 13.21
C THR A 122 -13.44 7.50 13.79
N LEU A 123 -12.64 8.43 13.27
CA LEU A 123 -12.70 9.83 13.66
C LEU A 123 -14.06 10.46 13.33
N PHE A 124 -14.61 10.11 12.16
CA PHE A 124 -15.89 10.62 11.68
C PHE A 124 -17.05 10.12 12.53
N ASP A 125 -17.08 8.84 12.90
CA ASP A 125 -18.18 8.20 13.63
C ASP A 125 -18.07 8.29 15.16
N ALA A 126 -17.11 9.08 15.66
CA ALA A 126 -16.97 9.35 17.07
C ALA A 126 -18.27 9.89 17.70
N PRO A 127 -18.54 9.59 18.99
CA PRO A 127 -19.69 10.13 19.72
C PRO A 127 -19.75 11.65 19.66
N ARG A 128 -20.96 12.21 19.72
CA ARG A 128 -21.20 13.66 19.61
C ARG A 128 -20.43 14.47 20.67
N ASP A 129 -20.22 13.89 21.85
CA ASP A 129 -19.46 14.49 22.95
C ASP A 129 -17.98 14.70 22.60
N HIS A 130 -17.48 14.04 21.54
CA HIS A 130 -16.11 14.15 21.05
C HIS A 130 -16.01 14.98 19.75
N TRP A 131 -17.07 15.69 19.35
CA TRP A 131 -17.08 16.52 18.13
C TRP A 131 -16.37 17.87 18.32
N TYR A 132 -15.08 17.82 18.64
CA TYR A 132 -14.22 18.99 18.73
C TYR A 132 -13.63 19.38 17.36
N PRO A 133 -13.31 20.66 17.12
CA PRO A 133 -12.63 21.05 15.88
C PRO A 133 -11.25 20.40 15.74
N ALA A 134 -10.99 19.79 14.58
CA ALA A 134 -9.73 19.22 14.18
C ALA A 134 -9.45 19.50 12.69
N LEU A 135 -8.20 19.85 12.40
CA LEU A 135 -7.66 19.94 11.05
C LEU A 135 -7.15 18.56 10.63
N VAL A 136 -7.75 17.99 9.58
CA VAL A 136 -7.39 16.67 9.05
C VAL A 136 -6.64 16.89 7.74
N VAL A 137 -5.32 16.79 7.79
CA VAL A 137 -4.44 16.91 6.64
C VAL A 137 -4.25 15.55 5.99
N VAL A 138 -4.51 15.45 4.69
CA VAL A 138 -4.27 14.24 3.89
C VAL A 138 -3.30 14.60 2.78
N ASP A 139 -2.06 14.11 2.89
CA ASP A 139 -1.11 14.23 1.78
C ASP A 139 -1.35 13.16 0.72
N GLU A 140 -0.93 13.45 -0.50
CA GLU A 140 -1.21 12.65 -1.71
C GLU A 140 -2.66 12.16 -1.82
N ALA A 141 -3.62 13.08 -1.59
CA ALA A 141 -5.05 12.79 -1.52
C ALA A 141 -5.61 12.02 -2.74
N GLN A 142 -4.97 12.10 -3.91
CA GLN A 142 -5.35 11.30 -5.08
C GLN A 142 -5.14 9.79 -4.89
N MET A 143 -4.28 9.34 -3.96
CA MET A 143 -4.19 7.93 -3.59
C MET A 143 -5.45 7.44 -2.88
N PHE A 144 -6.02 8.27 -2.01
CA PHE A 144 -7.17 7.89 -1.18
C PHE A 144 -8.53 8.18 -1.85
N ALA A 145 -8.56 9.11 -2.81
CA ALA A 145 -9.75 9.45 -3.57
C ALA A 145 -9.49 9.54 -5.09
N PRO A 146 -9.10 8.44 -5.75
CA PRO A 146 -8.82 8.43 -7.19
C PRO A 146 -10.12 8.47 -8.03
N VAL A 147 -10.07 9.16 -9.18
CA VAL A 147 -11.18 9.20 -10.15
C VAL A 147 -11.42 7.84 -10.82
N ALA A 148 -10.36 7.11 -11.13
CA ALA A 148 -10.41 5.82 -11.81
C ALA A 148 -9.95 4.70 -10.87
N ALA A 149 -10.44 3.48 -11.10
CA ALA A 149 -9.84 2.29 -10.51
C ALA A 149 -8.42 2.16 -11.07
N GLY A 150 -7.44 2.11 -10.18
CA GLY A 150 -6.07 1.77 -10.53
C GLY A 150 -5.80 0.30 -10.19
N ASP A 151 -4.56 0.03 -9.82
CA ASP A 151 -4.04 -1.29 -9.43
C ASP A 151 -4.48 -1.71 -8.00
N VAL A 152 -5.61 -1.22 -7.48
CA VAL A 152 -6.03 -1.44 -6.08
C VAL A 152 -7.43 -2.01 -6.01
N SER A 153 -7.70 -2.86 -5.01
CA SER A 153 -8.98 -3.56 -4.92
C SER A 153 -10.15 -2.57 -4.87
N ASP A 154 -11.24 -2.93 -5.55
CA ASP A 154 -12.43 -2.10 -5.62
C ASP A 154 -13.02 -1.84 -4.23
N GLU A 155 -12.84 -2.77 -3.30
CA GLU A 155 -13.21 -2.63 -1.90
C GLU A 155 -12.37 -1.55 -1.21
N ALA A 156 -11.03 -1.64 -1.26
CA ALA A 156 -10.14 -0.65 -0.65
C ALA A 156 -10.39 0.76 -1.21
N ARG A 157 -10.56 0.85 -2.54
CA ARG A 157 -10.91 2.08 -3.23
C ARG A 157 -12.23 2.66 -2.74
N ARG A 158 -13.28 1.84 -2.65
CA ARG A 158 -14.61 2.28 -2.22
C ARG A 158 -14.59 2.77 -0.77
N LEU A 159 -13.94 2.03 0.12
CA LEU A 159 -13.82 2.39 1.54
C LEU A 159 -13.07 3.72 1.70
N SER A 160 -11.90 3.85 1.06
CA SER A 160 -11.07 5.06 1.14
C SER A 160 -11.74 6.28 0.53
N LEU A 161 -12.34 6.14 -0.67
CA LEU A 161 -13.10 7.21 -1.30
C LEU A 161 -14.32 7.63 -0.47
N ALA A 162 -15.02 6.67 0.15
CA ALA A 162 -16.14 6.98 1.04
C ALA A 162 -15.69 7.73 2.30
N ALA A 163 -14.57 7.33 2.91
CA ALA A 163 -13.99 8.03 4.05
C ALA A 163 -13.57 9.47 3.69
N MET A 164 -12.89 9.67 2.57
CA MET A 164 -12.52 10.98 2.04
C MET A 164 -13.74 11.85 1.72
N THR A 165 -14.78 11.25 1.14
CA THR A 165 -16.05 11.94 0.85
C THR A 165 -16.77 12.34 2.14
N ASN A 166 -16.78 11.49 3.16
CA ASN A 166 -17.35 11.83 4.47
C ASN A 166 -16.58 12.98 5.12
N LEU A 167 -15.24 12.94 5.10
CA LEU A 167 -14.39 14.03 5.60
C LEU A 167 -14.70 15.35 4.89
N MET A 168 -14.69 15.35 3.56
CA MET A 168 -14.86 16.57 2.77
C MET A 168 -16.31 17.06 2.73
N CYS A 169 -17.31 16.23 2.50
CA CYS A 169 -18.70 16.70 2.38
C CYS A 169 -19.38 16.88 3.75
N ARG A 170 -19.10 15.99 4.72
CA ARG A 170 -19.87 15.89 5.98
C ARG A 170 -19.06 16.21 7.24
N GLY A 171 -17.73 16.22 7.15
CA GLY A 171 -16.82 16.38 8.28
C GLY A 171 -17.05 17.66 9.09
N ARG A 172 -17.36 18.79 8.44
CA ARG A 172 -17.61 20.09 9.10
C ARG A 172 -18.65 19.98 10.21
N LYS A 173 -19.76 19.26 9.98
CA LYS A 173 -20.82 19.10 10.99
C LYS A 173 -20.36 18.31 12.23
N ARG A 174 -19.27 17.56 12.11
CA ARG A 174 -18.66 16.73 13.16
C ARG A 174 -17.34 17.30 13.67
N GLY A 175 -17.01 18.54 13.31
CA GLY A 175 -15.77 19.21 13.73
C GLY A 175 -14.52 18.74 12.99
N LEU A 176 -14.64 18.09 11.83
CA LEU A 176 -13.49 17.67 11.01
C LEU A 176 -13.38 18.54 9.76
N ALA A 177 -12.26 19.25 9.61
CA ALA A 177 -11.98 20.06 8.44
C ALA A 177 -10.86 19.44 7.62
N GLY A 178 -11.16 19.05 6.38
CA GLY A 178 -10.16 18.49 5.47
C GLY A 178 -9.22 19.55 4.90
N VAL A 179 -7.93 19.24 4.93
CA VAL A 179 -6.88 19.87 4.13
C VAL A 179 -6.29 18.79 3.26
N ILE A 180 -6.58 18.82 1.96
CA ILE A 180 -6.13 17.78 1.04
C ILE A 180 -5.03 18.32 0.14
N ALA A 181 -3.94 17.57 0.02
CA ALA A 181 -2.81 17.95 -0.81
C ALA A 181 -2.58 16.90 -1.90
N THR A 182 -2.30 17.34 -3.13
CA THR A 182 -2.14 16.43 -4.27
C THR A 182 -1.13 16.95 -5.29
N GLN A 183 -0.36 16.04 -5.87
CA GLN A 183 0.44 16.37 -7.06
C GLN A 183 -0.40 16.39 -8.34
N ARG A 184 -1.43 15.54 -8.42
CA ARG A 184 -2.23 15.27 -9.62
C ARG A 184 -3.71 15.56 -9.38
N LEU A 185 -4.08 16.84 -9.40
CA LEU A 185 -5.45 17.31 -9.19
C LEU A 185 -6.48 16.68 -10.15
N ALA A 186 -6.10 16.41 -11.40
CA ALA A 186 -6.97 15.76 -12.38
C ALA A 186 -7.27 14.29 -12.05
N LYS A 187 -6.44 13.63 -11.24
CA LYS A 187 -6.68 12.26 -10.76
C LYS A 187 -7.50 12.21 -9.47
N LEU A 188 -7.71 13.34 -8.80
CA LEU A 188 -8.50 13.45 -7.58
C LEU A 188 -10.00 13.51 -7.89
N ALA A 189 -10.80 12.74 -7.14
CA ALA A 189 -12.24 12.66 -7.30
C ALA A 189 -12.90 14.05 -7.21
N LYS A 190 -13.75 14.38 -8.20
CA LYS A 190 -14.33 15.73 -8.35
C LYS A 190 -15.17 16.15 -7.15
N ASN A 191 -15.94 15.23 -6.57
CA ASN A 191 -16.75 15.46 -5.39
C ASN A 191 -15.91 15.74 -4.14
N VAL A 192 -14.71 15.18 -4.02
CA VAL A 192 -13.79 15.46 -2.91
C VAL A 192 -13.14 16.84 -3.10
N ALA A 193 -12.69 17.14 -4.31
CA ALA A 193 -12.05 18.42 -4.62
C ALA A 193 -13.01 19.62 -4.54
N ALA A 194 -14.27 19.45 -4.95
CA ALA A 194 -15.25 20.54 -5.04
C ALA A 194 -15.73 21.09 -3.68
N GLU A 195 -15.49 20.36 -2.59
CA GLU A 195 -15.90 20.79 -1.24
C GLU A 195 -14.90 21.73 -0.57
N ALA A 196 -13.70 21.88 -1.15
CA ALA A 196 -12.74 22.88 -0.70
C ALA A 196 -13.10 24.25 -1.29
N SER A 197 -13.14 25.28 -0.44
CA SER A 197 -13.34 26.67 -0.86
C SER A 197 -12.06 27.51 -0.77
N ASN A 198 -11.00 26.97 -0.17
CA ASN A 198 -9.66 27.56 -0.19
C ASN A 198 -8.72 26.73 -1.06
N PHE A 199 -7.84 27.42 -1.75
CA PHE A 199 -6.93 26.85 -2.74
C PHE A 199 -5.54 27.44 -2.56
N LEU A 200 -4.53 26.57 -2.59
CA LEU A 200 -3.12 26.93 -2.70
C LEU A 200 -2.53 26.15 -3.88
N MET A 201 -2.43 26.81 -5.03
CA MET A 201 -1.97 26.19 -6.28
C MET A 201 -0.51 26.55 -6.56
N GLY A 202 0.36 25.55 -6.49
CA GLY A 202 1.77 25.65 -6.82
C GLY A 202 2.03 25.31 -8.28
N ARG A 203 3.32 25.19 -8.63
CA ARG A 203 3.73 24.86 -9.99
C ARG A 203 3.15 23.53 -10.47
N THR A 204 2.55 23.53 -11.65
CA THR A 204 2.14 22.31 -12.38
C THR A 204 2.42 22.42 -13.88
N PHE A 205 2.75 21.28 -14.49
CA PHE A 205 3.18 21.22 -15.90
C PHE A 205 2.12 20.64 -16.85
N LEU A 206 1.29 19.71 -16.36
CA LEU A 206 0.35 19.00 -17.19
C LEU A 206 -0.87 19.87 -17.48
N ASP A 207 -1.22 20.01 -18.76
CA ASP A 207 -2.31 20.87 -19.20
C ASP A 207 -3.65 20.54 -18.51
N ILE A 208 -3.91 19.26 -18.25
CA ILE A 208 -5.12 18.82 -17.54
C ILE A 208 -5.16 19.31 -16.08
N ASP A 209 -4.01 19.31 -15.39
CA ASP A 209 -3.91 19.76 -14.00
C ASP A 209 -3.96 21.29 -13.94
N MET A 210 -3.33 21.99 -14.89
CA MET A 210 -3.42 23.45 -15.03
C MET A 210 -4.85 23.92 -15.32
N ALA A 211 -5.56 23.25 -16.23
CA ALA A 211 -6.94 23.58 -16.55
C ALA A 211 -7.84 23.42 -15.31
N ARG A 212 -7.68 22.32 -14.57
CA ARG A 212 -8.42 22.11 -13.31
C ARG A 212 -8.09 23.14 -12.25
N ALA A 213 -6.81 23.54 -12.13
CA ALA A 213 -6.41 24.59 -11.20
C ALA A 213 -6.98 25.96 -11.59
N ALA A 214 -6.94 26.31 -12.87
CA ALA A 214 -7.50 27.56 -13.39
C ALA A 214 -9.02 27.63 -13.19
N ASP A 215 -9.74 26.52 -13.43
CA ASP A 215 -11.19 26.43 -13.17
C ASP A 215 -11.51 26.70 -11.69
N LEU A 216 -10.74 26.15 -10.75
CA LEU A 216 -10.93 26.37 -9.32
C LEU A 216 -10.55 27.79 -8.88
N LEU A 217 -9.55 28.41 -9.51
CA LEU A 217 -9.13 29.77 -9.23
C LEU A 217 -10.01 30.84 -9.91
N GLY A 218 -10.96 30.44 -10.76
CA GLY A 218 -11.77 31.36 -11.56
C GLY A 218 -10.94 32.15 -12.58
N MET A 219 -9.83 31.58 -13.05
CA MET A 219 -8.89 32.21 -13.97
C MET A 219 -9.24 31.87 -15.42
N GLU A 220 -8.98 32.81 -16.34
CA GLU A 220 -9.06 32.52 -17.77
C GLU A 220 -7.91 31.59 -18.20
N ARG A 221 -8.13 30.76 -19.23
CA ARG A 221 -7.12 29.81 -19.73
C ARG A 221 -5.77 30.44 -20.04
N ARG A 222 -5.73 31.68 -20.54
CA ARG A 222 -4.48 32.40 -20.83
C ARG A 222 -3.69 32.75 -19.57
N GLN A 223 -4.37 32.96 -18.44
CA GLN A 223 -3.72 33.26 -17.16
C GLN A 223 -3.17 32.00 -16.48
N ALA A 224 -3.65 30.80 -16.88
CA ALA A 224 -3.18 29.53 -16.35
C ALA A 224 -1.69 29.27 -16.63
N GLU A 225 -1.12 29.90 -17.67
CA GLU A 225 0.32 29.84 -17.98
C GLU A 225 1.17 30.33 -16.80
N GLN A 226 0.67 31.28 -16.01
CA GLN A 226 1.36 31.78 -14.81
C GLN A 226 1.58 30.69 -13.76
N ILE A 227 0.71 29.66 -13.70
CA ILE A 227 0.84 28.53 -12.78
C ILE A 227 2.04 27.66 -13.17
N ARG A 228 2.31 27.53 -14.47
CA ARG A 228 3.45 26.77 -15.00
C ARG A 228 4.79 27.40 -14.61
N ASP A 229 4.83 28.73 -14.59
CA ASP A 229 6.05 29.51 -14.35
C ASP A 229 6.31 29.83 -12.88
N LEU A 230 5.47 29.35 -11.95
CA LEU A 230 5.67 29.55 -10.51
C LEU A 230 6.98 28.95 -10.02
N GLU A 231 7.75 29.74 -9.27
CA GLU A 231 8.95 29.25 -8.58
C GLU A 231 8.60 28.23 -7.48
N ARG A 232 9.56 27.36 -7.15
CA ARG A 232 9.45 26.49 -5.96
C ARG A 232 9.20 27.34 -4.71
N GLY A 233 8.25 26.91 -3.88
CA GLY A 233 7.87 27.60 -2.66
C GLY A 233 6.97 28.81 -2.90
N ARG A 234 6.47 29.02 -4.12
CA ARG A 234 5.43 30.01 -4.43
C ARG A 234 4.12 29.34 -4.83
N PHE A 235 3.02 29.87 -4.31
CA PHE A 235 1.67 29.36 -4.55
C PHE A 235 0.72 30.52 -4.86
N LEU A 236 -0.25 30.30 -5.74
CA LEU A 236 -1.42 31.16 -5.85
C LEU A 236 -2.43 30.76 -4.78
N ALA A 237 -2.70 31.67 -3.86
CA ALA A 237 -3.67 31.50 -2.80
C ALA A 237 -5.00 32.16 -3.15
N LEU A 238 -6.11 31.49 -2.86
CA LEU A 238 -7.47 32.01 -3.03
C LEU A 238 -8.39 31.34 -2.02
N GLY A 239 -9.34 32.07 -1.44
CA GLY A 239 -10.43 31.50 -0.66
C GLY A 239 -10.86 32.37 0.51
N PRO A 240 -12.03 32.12 1.11
CA PRO A 240 -12.58 32.93 2.19
C PRO A 240 -11.66 32.99 3.42
N ALA A 241 -10.90 31.93 3.71
CA ALA A 241 -9.97 31.90 4.83
C ALA A 241 -8.63 32.60 4.53
N ILE A 242 -8.35 32.96 3.27
CA ILE A 242 -7.06 33.53 2.84
C ILE A 242 -7.24 34.92 2.23
N CYS A 243 -7.85 34.99 1.04
CA CYS A 243 -8.03 36.21 0.27
C CYS A 243 -9.13 36.04 -0.80
N ARG A 244 -9.81 37.15 -1.11
CA ARG A 244 -10.93 37.18 -2.08
C ARG A 244 -10.51 37.17 -3.55
N ARG A 245 -9.23 37.41 -3.84
CA ARG A 245 -8.65 37.42 -5.18
C ARG A 245 -7.36 36.61 -5.15
N PRO A 246 -6.98 35.91 -6.24
CA PRO A 246 -5.75 35.14 -6.27
C PRO A 246 -4.54 36.02 -5.93
N VAL A 247 -3.74 35.60 -4.95
CA VAL A 247 -2.50 36.28 -4.54
C VAL A 247 -1.35 35.30 -4.61
N ALA A 248 -0.23 35.70 -5.20
CA ALA A 248 1.00 34.93 -5.17
C ALA A 248 1.66 35.04 -3.79
N VAL A 249 1.90 33.90 -3.15
CA VAL A 249 2.47 33.79 -1.80
C VAL A 249 3.78 33.04 -1.87
N LYS A 250 4.84 33.64 -1.33
CA LYS A 250 6.09 32.93 -1.03
C LYS A 250 5.99 32.33 0.37
N ILE A 251 6.07 31.01 0.46
CA ILE A 251 5.89 30.29 1.73
C ILE A 251 7.05 30.59 2.69
N GLY A 252 6.71 30.81 3.96
CA GLY A 252 7.66 31.10 5.02
C GLY A 252 8.57 29.90 5.37
N SER A 253 9.53 30.13 6.26
CA SER A 253 10.38 29.06 6.80
C SER A 253 9.59 28.13 7.73
N VAL A 254 10.06 26.90 7.84
CA VAL A 254 9.57 25.86 8.75
C VAL A 254 10.67 25.50 9.74
N LYS A 255 10.30 25.02 10.93
CA LYS A 255 11.23 24.58 11.97
C LYS A 255 11.61 23.11 11.82
N THR A 256 10.63 22.28 11.50
CA THR A 256 10.80 20.83 11.36
C THR A 256 11.19 20.47 9.92
N SER A 257 11.80 19.30 9.72
CA SER A 257 12.22 18.81 8.41
C SER A 257 11.92 17.32 8.25
N THR A 258 11.98 16.80 7.03
CA THR A 258 11.91 15.34 6.81
C THR A 258 13.17 14.68 7.39
N ARG A 259 13.07 13.47 7.95
CA ARG A 259 14.24 12.77 8.54
C ARG A 259 15.27 12.38 7.48
N GLY A 260 14.86 12.18 6.23
CA GLY A 260 15.74 11.84 5.10
C GLY A 260 16.46 13.03 4.45
N GLY A 261 16.07 14.28 4.76
CA GLY A 261 16.59 15.48 4.11
C GLY A 261 16.29 15.54 2.59
N THR A 262 16.48 16.71 1.98
CA THR A 262 16.58 16.77 0.51
C THR A 262 17.97 16.29 0.12
N HIS A 263 18.09 15.19 -0.63
CA HIS A 263 19.38 14.69 -1.13
C HIS A 263 20.21 15.83 -1.75
N LYS A 264 21.21 16.33 -1.02
CA LYS A 264 22.18 17.27 -1.58
C LYS A 264 23.10 16.46 -2.49
N LEU A 265 23.23 16.89 -3.74
CA LEU A 265 24.18 16.26 -4.67
C LEU A 265 25.58 16.37 -4.08
N MET A 266 26.10 15.24 -3.61
CA MET A 266 27.52 15.08 -3.31
C MET A 266 28.15 14.39 -4.51
N PRO A 267 29.35 14.83 -4.95
CA PRO A 267 30.08 14.08 -5.95
C PRO A 267 30.28 12.64 -5.45
N PRO A 268 30.07 11.63 -6.29
CA PRO A 268 30.31 10.25 -5.89
C PRO A 268 31.77 10.12 -5.42
N PRO A 269 32.03 9.35 -4.35
CA PRO A 269 33.39 9.16 -3.86
C PRO A 269 34.24 8.55 -4.98
N VAL A 270 35.43 9.12 -5.22
CA VAL A 270 36.38 8.59 -6.20
C VAL A 270 37.07 7.38 -5.55
N ALA A 271 36.47 6.21 -5.70
CA ALA A 271 37.13 4.94 -5.36
C ALA A 271 38.01 4.50 -6.53
N ALA A 272 39.20 3.92 -6.24
CA ALA A 272 40.00 3.26 -7.26
C ALA A 272 39.17 2.11 -7.86
N THR A 273 39.05 2.08 -9.18
CA THR A 273 38.11 1.20 -9.91
C THR A 273 38.36 -0.29 -9.70
N GLU A 274 39.56 -0.68 -9.31
CA GLU A 274 39.95 -2.08 -9.10
C GLU A 274 39.45 -2.60 -7.74
N ASP A 275 39.52 -1.80 -6.67
CA ASP A 275 39.04 -2.18 -5.33
C ASP A 275 37.49 -2.26 -5.25
N LEU A 276 36.78 -1.47 -6.05
CA LEU A 276 35.31 -1.41 -6.00
C LEU A 276 34.64 -2.63 -6.66
N GLN A 277 35.21 -3.15 -7.75
CA GLN A 277 34.73 -4.38 -8.38
C GLN A 277 35.01 -5.59 -7.49
N GLU A 278 36.20 -5.68 -6.89
CA GLU A 278 36.48 -6.75 -5.92
C GLU A 278 35.59 -6.63 -4.68
N LEU A 279 35.31 -5.43 -4.14
CA LEU A 279 34.35 -5.28 -3.03
C LEU A 279 32.90 -5.66 -3.39
N LEU A 280 32.48 -5.48 -4.64
CA LEU A 280 31.13 -5.84 -5.11
C LEU A 280 30.97 -7.35 -5.40
N PHE A 281 32.06 -8.04 -5.73
CA PHE A 281 32.07 -9.46 -6.09
C PHE A 281 32.83 -10.35 -5.10
N ALA A 282 33.40 -9.78 -4.04
CA ALA A 282 33.96 -10.52 -2.92
C ALA A 282 32.83 -11.26 -2.21
N GLN A 283 32.94 -12.59 -2.16
CA GLN A 283 32.10 -13.39 -1.28
C GLN A 283 32.45 -13.02 0.16
N GLY A 284 31.54 -12.34 0.86
CA GLY A 284 31.78 -11.88 2.22
C GLY A 284 32.00 -13.05 3.17
N GLU A 285 33.13 -13.05 3.89
CA GLU A 285 33.25 -13.74 5.18
C GLU A 285 32.20 -13.11 6.13
N GLU A 286 31.30 -13.95 6.64
CA GLU A 286 30.22 -13.60 7.59
C GLU A 286 29.38 -12.37 7.18
N GLU A 287 28.57 -12.54 6.12
CA GLU A 287 27.49 -11.61 5.81
C GLU A 287 26.49 -11.54 6.97
N SER A 288 26.59 -10.47 7.76
CA SER A 288 25.48 -9.99 8.58
C SER A 288 24.23 -9.84 7.71
N PRO A 289 23.05 -10.34 8.11
CA PRO A 289 21.90 -10.42 7.23
C PRO A 289 21.52 -9.03 6.70
N LEU A 290 21.50 -8.88 5.37
CA LEU A 290 20.99 -7.67 4.74
C LEU A 290 19.50 -7.50 5.08
N PRO A 291 19.02 -6.27 5.37
CA PRO A 291 17.63 -6.05 5.72
C PRO A 291 16.70 -6.40 4.54
N ALA A 292 15.65 -7.16 4.79
CA ALA A 292 14.70 -7.58 3.75
C ALA A 292 14.02 -6.35 3.08
N PRO A 293 13.96 -6.28 1.74
CA PRO A 293 13.24 -5.20 1.06
C PRO A 293 11.72 -5.34 1.24
N PRO A 294 10.98 -4.22 1.33
CA PRO A 294 9.54 -4.24 1.53
C PRO A 294 8.80 -4.78 0.29
N PRO A 295 7.67 -5.49 0.49
CA PRO A 295 6.92 -6.09 -0.60
C PRO A 295 6.27 -5.00 -1.48
N ARG A 296 6.06 -5.32 -2.77
CA ARG A 296 5.36 -4.44 -3.72
C ARG A 296 3.94 -4.96 -3.98
N PRO A 297 2.91 -4.11 -3.88
CA PRO A 297 1.51 -4.52 -4.05
C PRO A 297 1.17 -4.84 -5.51
N GLU A 298 0.44 -5.93 -5.72
CA GLU A 298 -0.08 -6.41 -7.01
C GLU A 298 -1.36 -5.66 -7.45
N PRO A 299 -1.55 -5.42 -8.77
CA PRO A 299 -2.75 -4.79 -9.30
C PRO A 299 -4.05 -5.58 -9.11
N ALA A 300 -5.05 -4.95 -8.51
CA ALA A 300 -6.35 -5.59 -8.32
C ALA A 300 -7.30 -5.49 -9.55
N PRO A 301 -8.29 -6.39 -9.65
CA PRO A 301 -8.96 -6.74 -10.91
C PRO A 301 -10.18 -5.88 -11.24
N LEU A 302 -10.46 -5.74 -12.54
CA LEU A 302 -11.57 -4.96 -13.10
C LEU A 302 -12.94 -5.66 -12.98
N PRO A 303 -14.06 -4.91 -12.87
CA PRO A 303 -15.42 -5.46 -12.81
C PRO A 303 -15.88 -6.14 -14.10
N ALA A 304 -16.65 -7.23 -13.96
CA ALA A 304 -17.06 -8.13 -15.04
C ALA A 304 -17.80 -7.47 -16.23
N GLU A 305 -18.46 -6.33 -16.04
CA GLU A 305 -19.13 -5.62 -17.14
C GLU A 305 -18.17 -4.90 -18.09
N GLU A 306 -17.05 -4.36 -17.59
CA GLU A 306 -15.98 -3.80 -18.42
C GLU A 306 -15.26 -4.90 -19.19
N VAL A 307 -15.11 -6.07 -18.56
CA VAL A 307 -14.58 -7.28 -19.19
C VAL A 307 -15.51 -7.74 -20.32
N MET A 308 -16.83 -7.79 -20.11
CA MET A 308 -17.83 -8.19 -21.12
C MET A 308 -17.90 -7.22 -22.32
N ARG A 309 -17.78 -5.91 -22.09
CA ARG A 309 -17.83 -4.89 -23.15
C ARG A 309 -16.54 -4.86 -23.98
N ALA A 310 -15.39 -5.12 -23.35
CA ALA A 310 -14.11 -5.27 -24.03
C ALA A 310 -14.04 -6.57 -24.85
N LEU A 311 -14.65 -7.66 -24.37
CA LEU A 311 -14.74 -8.94 -25.07
C LEU A 311 -15.64 -8.89 -26.32
N ALA A 312 -16.71 -8.08 -26.32
CA ALA A 312 -17.64 -7.97 -27.45
C ALA A 312 -17.11 -7.10 -28.62
N ALA A 313 -16.10 -6.25 -28.39
CA ALA A 313 -15.54 -5.33 -29.38
C ALA A 313 -14.31 -5.88 -30.13
N ALA A 314 -13.80 -7.05 -29.73
CA ALA A 314 -12.67 -7.70 -30.40
C ALA A 314 -13.16 -8.52 -31.61
N PRO A 315 -12.46 -8.50 -32.76
CA PRO A 315 -12.84 -9.30 -33.92
C PRO A 315 -12.74 -10.79 -33.57
N SER A 316 -13.90 -11.46 -33.52
CA SER A 316 -14.03 -12.90 -33.28
C SER A 316 -13.50 -13.68 -34.49
N ALA A 317 -12.21 -14.01 -34.48
CA ALA A 317 -11.72 -15.16 -35.24
C ALA A 317 -12.09 -16.41 -34.43
N LYS A 318 -13.11 -17.16 -34.87
CA LYS A 318 -13.34 -18.52 -34.38
C LYS A 318 -12.17 -19.40 -34.82
N PRO A 319 -11.52 -20.15 -33.92
CA PRO A 319 -10.85 -21.38 -34.30
C PRO A 319 -11.72 -22.54 -33.83
N VAL A 320 -12.06 -23.39 -34.79
CA VAL A 320 -12.53 -24.76 -34.56
C VAL A 320 -11.51 -25.45 -33.65
N GLU A 321 -11.97 -25.99 -32.52
CA GLU A 321 -11.13 -26.83 -31.65
C GLU A 321 -11.24 -28.29 -32.10
N PRO A 322 -10.11 -28.95 -32.42
CA PRO A 322 -10.01 -30.39 -32.27
C PRO A 322 -9.84 -30.72 -30.79
N GLU A 323 -10.51 -31.78 -30.34
CA GLU A 323 -10.39 -32.37 -29.01
C GLU A 323 -8.91 -32.66 -28.68
N PHE A 324 -8.43 -32.13 -27.55
CA PHE A 324 -7.11 -32.42 -27.01
C PHE A 324 -7.20 -33.67 -26.14
N ASP A 325 -6.29 -34.63 -26.39
CA ASP A 325 -6.11 -35.80 -25.53
C ASP A 325 -5.45 -35.37 -24.22
N MET A 326 -6.23 -35.43 -23.12
CA MET A 326 -5.85 -34.99 -21.78
C MET A 326 -4.76 -35.88 -21.14
N GLY A 327 -4.48 -37.07 -21.71
CA GLY A 327 -3.54 -38.04 -21.13
C GLY A 327 -2.05 -37.70 -21.35
N GLU A 328 -1.68 -37.22 -22.55
CA GLU A 328 -0.28 -36.91 -22.87
C GLU A 328 0.18 -35.54 -22.33
N SER A 329 -0.77 -34.64 -22.06
CA SER A 329 -0.46 -33.28 -21.59
C SER A 329 -0.13 -33.23 -20.10
N ASP A 330 -0.73 -34.10 -19.25
CA ASP A 330 -0.53 -34.05 -17.80
C ASP A 330 0.89 -34.47 -17.38
N GLY A 331 1.46 -35.46 -18.05
CA GLY A 331 2.86 -35.86 -17.83
C GLY A 331 3.85 -34.73 -18.10
N VAL A 332 3.63 -33.96 -19.17
CA VAL A 332 4.45 -32.77 -19.49
C VAL A 332 4.27 -31.67 -18.46
N ILE A 333 3.05 -31.47 -17.94
CA ILE A 333 2.78 -30.49 -16.88
C ILE A 333 3.55 -30.84 -15.61
N VAL A 334 3.47 -32.10 -15.16
CA VAL A 334 4.18 -32.59 -13.96
C VAL A 334 5.68 -32.34 -14.11
N GLU A 335 6.26 -32.77 -15.24
CA GLU A 335 7.68 -32.63 -15.51
C GLU A 335 8.14 -31.16 -15.53
N VAL A 336 7.38 -30.26 -16.18
CA VAL A 336 7.72 -28.83 -16.21
C VAL A 336 7.60 -28.19 -14.81
N LEU A 337 6.60 -28.56 -14.02
CA LEU A 337 6.45 -28.02 -12.66
C LEU A 337 7.60 -28.46 -11.75
N GLU A 338 8.04 -29.71 -11.85
CA GLU A 338 9.20 -30.22 -11.12
C GLU A 338 10.49 -29.52 -11.53
N GLU A 339 10.71 -29.28 -12.83
CA GLU A 339 11.85 -28.50 -13.32
C GLU A 339 11.85 -27.07 -12.77
N ILE A 340 10.69 -26.41 -12.75
CA ILE A 340 10.58 -25.04 -12.21
C ILE A 340 10.90 -25.05 -10.71
N VAL A 341 10.34 -26.00 -9.95
CA VAL A 341 10.62 -26.14 -8.50
C VAL A 341 12.09 -26.44 -8.24
N ALA A 342 12.76 -27.22 -9.09
CA ALA A 342 14.19 -27.51 -8.99
C ALA A 342 15.06 -26.27 -9.27
N ASP A 343 14.69 -25.47 -10.28
CA ASP A 343 15.43 -24.26 -10.69
C ASP A 343 15.23 -23.07 -9.75
N LEU A 344 14.17 -23.08 -8.95
CA LEU A 344 13.81 -21.99 -8.05
C LEU A 344 14.90 -21.67 -7.01
N GLY A 345 15.62 -22.68 -6.50
CA GLY A 345 16.65 -22.46 -5.47
C GLY A 345 16.13 -21.64 -4.28
N GLU A 346 16.78 -20.50 -4.00
CA GLU A 346 16.32 -19.52 -2.99
C GLU A 346 15.51 -18.35 -3.59
N ALA A 347 15.32 -18.31 -4.91
CA ALA A 347 14.56 -17.25 -5.56
C ALA A 347 13.07 -17.35 -5.18
N GLN A 348 12.41 -16.19 -5.05
CA GLN A 348 10.96 -16.09 -4.84
C GLN A 348 10.32 -15.20 -5.92
N PRO A 349 10.33 -15.64 -7.20
CA PRO A 349 9.71 -14.91 -8.30
C PRO A 349 8.18 -14.84 -8.15
N SER A 350 7.59 -13.80 -8.75
CA SER A 350 6.12 -13.64 -8.74
C SER A 350 5.43 -14.81 -9.45
N VAL A 351 4.19 -15.11 -9.03
CA VAL A 351 3.38 -16.15 -9.66
C VAL A 351 3.17 -15.89 -11.16
N ALA A 352 3.07 -14.62 -11.56
CA ALA A 352 2.96 -14.24 -12.98
C ALA A 352 4.23 -14.59 -13.77
N THR A 353 5.41 -14.38 -13.18
CA THR A 353 6.70 -14.78 -13.78
C THR A 353 6.82 -16.29 -13.88
N LEU A 354 6.47 -17.02 -12.81
CA LEU A 354 6.48 -18.49 -12.79
C LEU A 354 5.51 -19.08 -13.81
N TYR A 355 4.33 -18.48 -13.96
CA TYR A 355 3.36 -18.90 -14.97
C TYR A 355 3.86 -18.62 -16.39
N GLN A 356 4.52 -17.47 -16.62
CA GLN A 356 5.16 -17.20 -17.91
C GLN A 356 6.25 -18.23 -18.23
N ASP A 357 7.15 -18.52 -17.30
CA ASP A 357 8.18 -19.55 -17.46
C ASP A 357 7.56 -20.93 -17.74
N PHE A 358 6.54 -21.33 -16.97
CA PHE A 358 5.75 -22.53 -17.20
C PHE A 358 5.18 -22.61 -18.61
N THR A 359 4.56 -21.53 -19.11
CA THR A 359 4.04 -21.53 -20.48
C THR A 359 5.12 -21.62 -21.54
N VAL A 360 6.31 -21.05 -21.30
CA VAL A 360 7.45 -21.13 -22.21
C VAL A 360 7.98 -22.56 -22.25
N ARG A 361 8.22 -23.19 -21.10
CA ARG A 361 8.70 -24.57 -20.99
C ARG A 361 7.70 -25.58 -21.58
N CYS A 362 6.40 -25.38 -21.34
CA CYS A 362 5.35 -26.18 -21.97
C CYS A 362 5.42 -26.12 -23.51
N ARG A 363 5.65 -24.92 -24.08
CA ARG A 363 5.83 -24.77 -25.54
C ARG A 363 7.09 -25.45 -26.05
N MET A 364 8.20 -25.37 -25.30
CA MET A 364 9.45 -26.05 -25.63
C MET A 364 9.27 -27.58 -25.66
N LYS A 365 8.39 -28.12 -24.80
CA LYS A 365 8.01 -29.54 -24.79
C LYS A 365 6.88 -29.91 -25.76
N GLY A 366 6.53 -29.02 -26.70
CA GLY A 366 5.63 -29.32 -27.82
C GLY A 366 4.16 -28.96 -27.60
N LEU A 367 3.78 -28.38 -26.44
CA LEU A 367 2.41 -27.94 -26.19
C LEU A 367 2.13 -26.62 -26.92
N LYS A 368 1.24 -26.66 -27.90
CA LYS A 368 0.90 -25.50 -28.77
C LYS A 368 0.17 -24.37 -28.02
N ARG A 369 -0.40 -24.65 -26.85
CA ARG A 369 -1.17 -23.73 -26.00
C ARG A 369 -0.80 -23.97 -24.54
N ALA A 370 -1.05 -22.97 -23.67
CA ALA A 370 -0.92 -23.18 -22.23
C ALA A 370 -1.92 -24.27 -21.81
N PRO A 371 -1.48 -25.37 -21.20
CA PRO A 371 -2.33 -26.53 -20.98
C PRO A 371 -3.30 -26.35 -19.81
N ILE A 372 -3.00 -25.43 -18.89
CA ILE A 372 -3.81 -25.07 -17.73
C ILE A 372 -3.80 -23.56 -17.54
N ASP A 373 -4.86 -23.02 -16.94
CA ASP A 373 -4.97 -21.59 -16.62
C ASP A 373 -4.21 -21.22 -15.34
N LEU A 374 -4.17 -19.93 -15.02
CA LEU A 374 -3.40 -19.42 -13.88
C LEU A 374 -3.89 -19.98 -12.52
N PRO A 375 -5.21 -20.07 -12.23
CA PRO A 375 -5.69 -20.74 -11.02
C PRO A 375 -5.30 -22.22 -10.91
N ALA A 376 -5.46 -22.99 -11.99
CA ALA A 376 -5.06 -24.40 -12.00
C ALA A 376 -3.54 -24.56 -11.85
N PHE A 377 -2.75 -23.69 -12.47
CA PHE A 377 -1.31 -23.62 -12.29
C PHE A 377 -0.92 -23.36 -10.84
N ARG A 378 -1.52 -22.37 -10.17
CA ARG A 378 -1.22 -22.06 -8.75
C ARG A 378 -1.40 -23.28 -7.85
N LYS A 379 -2.52 -23.97 -8.00
CA LYS A 379 -2.82 -25.19 -7.25
C LYS A 379 -1.79 -26.29 -7.55
N ARG A 380 -1.56 -26.59 -8.84
CA ARG A 380 -0.61 -27.62 -9.28
C ARG A 380 0.84 -27.30 -8.85
N PHE A 381 1.23 -26.04 -8.87
CA PHE A 381 2.55 -25.58 -8.44
C PHE A 381 2.74 -25.71 -6.92
N ALA A 382 1.73 -25.33 -6.11
CA ALA A 382 1.75 -25.56 -4.67
C ALA A 382 1.89 -27.04 -4.31
N MET A 383 1.20 -27.91 -5.05
CA MET A 383 1.35 -29.36 -4.93
C MET A 383 2.75 -29.82 -5.32
N ALA A 384 3.32 -29.31 -6.42
CA ALA A 384 4.69 -29.62 -6.85
C ALA A 384 5.74 -29.16 -5.83
N GLN A 385 5.59 -27.99 -5.20
CA GLN A 385 6.47 -27.53 -4.11
C GLN A 385 6.44 -28.46 -2.90
N ALA A 386 5.28 -29.07 -2.62
CA ALA A 386 5.16 -30.09 -1.60
C ALA A 386 5.67 -31.48 -2.06
N GLY A 387 6.10 -31.63 -3.32
CA GLY A 387 6.46 -32.89 -3.96
C GLY A 387 5.28 -33.84 -4.19
N MET A 388 4.11 -33.26 -4.45
CA MET A 388 2.86 -33.91 -4.86
C MET A 388 2.50 -33.49 -6.30
N ALA A 389 3.47 -33.45 -7.21
CA ALA A 389 3.29 -32.84 -8.55
C ALA A 389 2.21 -33.53 -9.40
N ASP A 390 2.03 -34.86 -9.23
CA ASP A 390 0.93 -35.61 -9.82
C ASP A 390 -0.36 -35.39 -9.02
N ALA A 391 -1.27 -34.57 -9.56
CA ALA A 391 -2.54 -34.27 -8.93
C ALA A 391 -3.65 -35.29 -9.19
N ALA A 392 -3.42 -36.25 -10.09
CA ALA A 392 -4.35 -37.35 -10.34
C ALA A 392 -4.14 -38.51 -9.36
N ASP A 393 -3.07 -38.47 -8.56
CA ASP A 393 -2.75 -39.49 -7.56
C ASP A 393 -3.74 -39.43 -6.39
N PRO A 394 -4.57 -40.48 -6.19
CA PRO A 394 -5.60 -40.51 -5.15
C PRO A 394 -5.04 -40.43 -3.72
N ARG A 395 -3.73 -40.67 -3.55
CA ARG A 395 -3.07 -40.57 -2.23
C ARG A 395 -3.14 -39.16 -1.64
N TRP A 396 -3.30 -38.13 -2.48
CA TRP A 396 -3.32 -36.73 -2.02
C TRP A 396 -4.72 -36.18 -1.72
N ASP A 397 -5.78 -36.91 -2.06
CA ASP A 397 -7.16 -36.43 -1.95
C ASP A 397 -7.54 -35.97 -0.55
N ASP A 398 -7.18 -36.76 0.48
CA ASP A 398 -7.49 -36.42 1.86
C ASP A 398 -6.68 -35.21 2.36
N ALA A 399 -5.44 -35.04 1.90
CA ALA A 399 -4.64 -33.86 2.21
C ALA A 399 -5.20 -32.61 1.53
N LEU A 400 -5.62 -32.72 0.27
CA LEU A 400 -6.27 -31.63 -0.47
C LEU A 400 -7.60 -31.23 0.17
N ARG A 401 -8.41 -32.19 0.63
CA ARG A 401 -9.66 -31.93 1.37
C ARG A 401 -9.40 -31.23 2.70
N ALA A 402 -8.35 -31.64 3.42
CA ALA A 402 -7.97 -31.02 4.68
C ALA A 402 -7.48 -29.57 4.53
N ALA A 403 -7.03 -29.19 3.34
CA ALA A 403 -6.60 -27.82 3.02
C ALA A 403 -7.75 -26.88 2.62
N GLU A 404 -8.96 -27.38 2.34
CA GLU A 404 -10.11 -26.55 1.87
C GLU A 404 -10.43 -25.31 2.73
N PRO A 405 -10.30 -25.33 4.08
CA PRO A 405 -10.56 -24.15 4.90
C PRO A 405 -9.48 -23.06 4.78
N LEU A 406 -8.34 -23.37 4.16
CA LEU A 406 -7.19 -22.48 4.10
C LEU A 406 -7.24 -21.56 2.87
N PRO A 407 -6.74 -20.32 3.01
CA PRO A 407 -6.40 -19.48 1.86
C PRO A 407 -5.42 -20.15 0.89
N GLU A 408 -5.48 -19.78 -0.39
CA GLU A 408 -4.65 -20.37 -1.46
C GLU A 408 -3.14 -20.25 -1.21
N ASP A 409 -2.67 -19.15 -0.61
CA ASP A 409 -1.26 -18.91 -0.28
C ASP A 409 -0.74 -19.86 0.81
N MET A 410 -1.63 -20.45 1.60
CA MET A 410 -1.27 -21.39 2.66
C MET A 410 -1.29 -22.86 2.22
N LEU A 411 -1.71 -23.14 0.98
CA LEU A 411 -1.83 -24.49 0.47
C LEU A 411 -0.48 -25.22 0.43
N ALA A 412 0.55 -24.61 -0.17
CA ALA A 412 1.87 -25.22 -0.28
C ALA A 412 2.51 -25.57 1.08
N PRO A 413 2.60 -24.66 2.08
CA PRO A 413 3.16 -25.01 3.38
C PRO A 413 2.30 -26.03 4.15
N PHE A 414 0.97 -25.99 4.00
CA PHE A 414 0.12 -27.03 4.59
C PHE A 414 0.40 -28.41 3.97
N LEU A 415 0.50 -28.49 2.64
CA LEU A 415 0.78 -29.75 1.94
C LEU A 415 2.16 -30.32 2.29
N LEU A 416 3.17 -29.48 2.56
CA LEU A 416 4.46 -29.93 3.11
C LEU A 416 4.30 -30.60 4.48
N ILE A 417 3.53 -29.98 5.38
CA ILE A 417 3.25 -30.55 6.71
C ILE A 417 2.45 -31.86 6.57
N ALA A 418 1.42 -31.86 5.72
CA ALA A 418 0.59 -33.03 5.47
C ALA A 418 1.42 -34.19 4.90
N ARG A 419 2.29 -33.93 3.91
CA ARG A 419 3.21 -34.93 3.37
C ARG A 419 4.15 -35.47 4.44
N ALA A 420 4.75 -34.58 5.23
CA ALA A 420 5.65 -35.00 6.31
C ALA A 420 4.92 -35.90 7.31
N ALA A 421 3.67 -35.60 7.66
CA ALA A 421 2.84 -36.43 8.53
C ALA A 421 2.47 -37.77 7.89
N MET A 422 2.13 -37.79 6.59
CA MET A 422 1.80 -39.00 5.83
C MET A 422 2.97 -39.98 5.72
N HIS A 423 4.19 -39.46 5.64
CA HIS A 423 5.41 -40.27 5.52
C HIS A 423 6.18 -40.45 6.84
N GLY A 424 5.69 -39.90 7.95
CA GLY A 424 6.38 -39.95 9.24
C GLY A 424 7.73 -39.22 9.26
N LEU A 425 7.90 -38.22 8.41
CA LEU A 425 9.11 -37.41 8.30
C LEU A 425 9.19 -36.38 9.43
N PRO A 426 10.40 -35.87 9.75
CA PRO A 426 10.57 -34.73 10.65
C PRO A 426 9.68 -33.56 10.26
N CYS A 427 9.17 -32.82 11.24
CA CYS A 427 8.45 -31.58 11.00
C CYS A 427 9.29 -30.65 10.10
N PRO A 428 8.71 -30.10 9.01
CA PRO A 428 9.40 -29.11 8.20
C PRO A 428 9.88 -27.95 9.08
N GLY A 429 11.14 -27.56 8.88
CA GLY A 429 11.74 -26.43 9.58
C GLY A 429 11.15 -25.11 9.10
N ASP A 430 11.34 -24.04 9.89
CA ASP A 430 10.80 -22.72 9.54
C ASP A 430 11.27 -22.22 8.15
N ALA A 431 12.49 -22.54 7.73
CA ALA A 431 13.01 -22.17 6.41
C ALA A 431 12.29 -22.87 5.25
N GLU A 432 11.89 -24.14 5.42
CA GLU A 432 11.14 -24.89 4.41
C GLU A 432 9.71 -24.34 4.27
N LEU A 433 9.06 -24.09 5.39
CA LEU A 433 7.73 -23.48 5.43
C LEU A 433 7.76 -22.05 4.87
N ALA A 434 8.81 -21.29 5.15
CA ALA A 434 9.00 -19.94 4.61
C ALA A 434 9.09 -19.96 3.08
N ARG A 435 9.88 -20.88 2.50
CA ARG A 435 10.02 -21.03 1.05
C ARG A 435 8.69 -21.40 0.38
N ALA A 436 7.97 -22.38 0.92
CA ALA A 436 6.67 -22.77 0.38
C ALA A 436 5.61 -21.67 0.54
N TYR A 437 5.70 -20.86 1.60
CA TYR A 437 4.82 -19.72 1.83
C TYR A 437 5.21 -18.47 1.02
N GLY A 438 6.36 -18.48 0.32
CA GLY A 438 6.86 -17.32 -0.43
C GLY A 438 7.25 -16.16 0.49
N THR A 439 7.83 -16.44 1.65
CA THR A 439 8.33 -15.43 2.58
C THR A 439 9.74 -15.72 3.07
N SER A 440 10.44 -14.69 3.51
CA SER A 440 11.71 -14.78 4.25
C SER A 440 11.55 -14.41 5.74
N SER A 441 10.34 -14.07 6.20
CA SER A 441 10.10 -13.59 7.57
C SER A 441 9.77 -14.75 8.53
N PRO A 442 10.59 -15.00 9.56
CA PRO A 442 10.28 -16.01 10.59
C PRO A 442 8.99 -15.69 11.37
N GLY A 443 8.66 -14.40 11.50
CA GLY A 443 7.42 -13.97 12.14
C GLY A 443 6.17 -14.24 11.30
N ARG A 444 6.30 -14.38 9.97
CA ARG A 444 5.19 -14.81 9.10
C ARG A 444 4.97 -16.32 9.19
N VAL A 445 6.03 -17.13 9.29
CA VAL A 445 5.92 -18.58 9.51
C VAL A 445 5.25 -18.90 10.85
N ARG A 446 5.61 -18.18 11.93
CA ARG A 446 4.92 -18.33 13.22
C ARG A 446 3.43 -17.99 13.13
N ARG A 447 3.08 -16.88 12.48
CA ARG A 447 1.67 -16.48 12.26
C ARG A 447 0.90 -17.46 11.37
N LEU A 448 1.58 -18.05 10.38
CA LEU A 448 1.04 -19.08 9.51
C LEU A 448 0.64 -20.32 10.33
N ILE A 449 1.54 -20.81 11.18
CA ILE A 449 1.28 -21.95 12.07
C ILE A 449 0.13 -21.61 13.03
N ASP A 450 0.16 -20.44 13.69
CA ASP A 450 -0.91 -19.99 14.59
C ASP A 450 -2.27 -19.90 13.88
N TYR A 451 -2.28 -19.43 12.62
CA TYR A 451 -3.51 -19.33 11.83
C TYR A 451 -4.05 -20.71 11.47
N MET A 452 -3.20 -21.61 10.97
CA MET A 452 -3.58 -22.98 10.64
C MET A 452 -4.11 -23.73 11.88
N GLU A 453 -3.50 -23.50 13.05
CA GLU A 453 -3.96 -24.07 14.32
C GLU A 453 -5.33 -23.50 14.74
N ARG A 454 -5.57 -22.20 14.57
CA ARG A 454 -6.89 -21.58 14.82
C ARG A 454 -7.97 -22.06 13.88
N GLN A 455 -7.64 -22.37 12.62
CA GLN A 455 -8.57 -23.00 11.67
C GLN A 455 -8.79 -24.50 11.97
N GLY A 456 -8.05 -25.07 12.92
CA GLY A 456 -8.16 -26.47 13.31
C GLY A 456 -7.63 -27.47 12.28
N VAL A 457 -6.89 -26.99 11.27
CA VAL A 457 -6.30 -27.86 10.24
C VAL A 457 -4.99 -28.50 10.69
N ILE A 458 -4.32 -27.90 11.67
CA ILE A 458 -3.12 -28.46 12.33
C ILE A 458 -3.19 -28.31 13.85
N VAL A 459 -2.33 -29.03 14.56
CA VAL A 459 -2.07 -28.85 16.00
C VAL A 459 -0.57 -28.89 16.24
N ALA A 460 0.01 -27.79 16.73
CA ALA A 460 1.44 -27.71 16.98
C ALA A 460 1.76 -28.18 18.41
N ARG A 461 2.84 -28.94 18.58
CA ARG A 461 3.34 -29.39 19.88
C ARG A 461 4.84 -29.21 19.95
N THR A 462 5.32 -28.81 21.12
CA THR A 462 6.75 -28.73 21.42
C THR A 462 7.05 -29.68 22.57
N ASP A 463 8.03 -30.56 22.39
CA ASP A 463 8.48 -31.45 23.46
C ASP A 463 9.35 -30.70 24.49
N PHE A 464 9.68 -31.34 25.61
CA PHE A 464 10.52 -30.74 26.65
C PHE A 464 11.95 -30.42 26.19
N GLY A 465 12.39 -30.95 25.05
CA GLY A 465 13.67 -30.66 24.42
C GLY A 465 13.63 -29.52 23.40
N GLY A 466 12.47 -28.87 23.23
CA GLY A 466 12.30 -27.78 22.26
C GLY A 466 12.02 -28.24 20.83
N ARG A 467 11.83 -29.55 20.58
CA ARG A 467 11.53 -30.08 19.25
C ARG A 467 10.04 -29.96 18.95
N ARG A 468 9.72 -29.46 17.75
CA ARG A 468 8.37 -29.26 17.25
C ARG A 468 7.87 -30.51 16.51
N SER A 469 6.62 -30.89 16.77
CA SER A 469 5.83 -31.79 15.93
C SER A 469 4.48 -31.15 15.62
N ILE A 470 3.93 -31.46 14.45
CA ILE A 470 2.66 -30.91 13.98
C ILE A 470 1.73 -32.07 13.63
N GLY A 471 0.57 -32.11 14.28
CA GLY A 471 -0.52 -33.03 13.97
C GLY A 471 -1.45 -32.45 12.91
N VAL A 472 -1.98 -33.29 12.03
CA VAL A 472 -3.02 -32.92 11.05
C VAL A 472 -4.31 -33.68 11.43
N PRO A 473 -5.24 -33.05 12.17
CA PRO A 473 -6.39 -33.76 12.76
C PRO A 473 -7.26 -34.52 11.75
N GLN A 474 -7.49 -33.93 10.58
CA GLN A 474 -8.33 -34.56 9.55
C GLN A 474 -7.70 -35.81 8.93
N LEU A 475 -6.37 -35.90 8.93
CA LEU A 475 -5.65 -37.10 8.48
C LEU A 475 -5.45 -38.11 9.61
N GLY A 476 -5.58 -37.69 10.88
CA GLY A 476 -5.26 -38.52 12.05
C GLY A 476 -3.76 -38.82 12.19
N LEU A 477 -2.89 -38.04 11.54
CA LEU A 477 -1.44 -38.25 11.48
C LEU A 477 -0.66 -37.09 12.11
N SER A 478 0.62 -37.30 12.38
CA SER A 478 1.51 -36.27 12.92
C SER A 478 2.93 -36.42 12.38
N THR A 479 3.63 -35.30 12.22
CA THR A 479 5.05 -35.29 11.85
C THR A 479 5.91 -35.82 13.00
N ALA A 480 7.10 -36.34 12.67
CA ALA A 480 8.10 -36.65 13.68
C ALA A 480 8.68 -35.36 14.28
N ALA A 481 9.10 -35.40 15.55
CA ALA A 481 9.64 -34.23 16.23
C ALA A 481 10.98 -33.79 15.60
N ALA A 482 11.10 -32.50 15.29
CA ALA A 482 12.30 -31.89 14.69
C ALA A 482 12.64 -30.58 15.40
N GLU A 483 13.89 -30.11 15.31
CA GLU A 483 14.21 -28.73 15.73
C GLU A 483 13.46 -27.74 14.81
N GLY A 484 12.80 -26.74 15.43
CA GLY A 484 11.87 -25.83 14.76
C GLY A 484 12.55 -24.78 13.89
#